data_AF-A0A6P0M1J0-F1
#
_entry.id   AF-A0A6P0M1J0-F1
#
_cell.length_a   1.000
_cell.length_b   1.000
_cell.length_c   1.000
_cell.angle_alpha   90.00
_cell.angle_beta   90.00
_cell.angle_gamma   90.00
#
_symmetry.space_group_name_H-M   'P 1'
#
loop_
_entity.id
_entity.type
_entity.pdbx_description
1 polymer ?
#
loop_
_entity_poly.entity_id
_entity_poly.type
_entity_poly.pdbx_seq_one_letter_code
_entity_poly.pdbx_strand_id
1 'polypeptide(L)'
;EIIAKGVSQAIIDSTSTALGRLGLPTFETRKVAVIGGNGSIGTRLVEELTEMQNSTSHVFAVDIVDQAFSREIDSQRFPYAATKVDYLNLGRYIVEDTCLPVIVDLPFGERHPQLYSDKIEKSVLEFFSPSPKYESFNELVITNAFPSPESSLQTLWYQTNTLNGLWESIRQQYGYVPEKIELLPNGQGMSQIFSKQNCLKKVTLLVPEQILSFRKVTRLIQNHIDTIIGVTGSLVLDELDINAFLTRKNIGDLVDELILTSGSSKDYEFRNAIVFLDELLEIISENTIDTHQQLIWYKRYYEQKLCFISDSETEVINQVLSSSETSDSIVAKLKKYPELIKSMGLNDVESSTWVSCLVEWIRHQIKNNISIHKSFHDDIGTVYDIQFNGQSKRLVLLANGLVINFFAKHEKGVKTEYIDPIVTMQLLGLVKLATTEKGIEPGVYRMAQRFKTDDIDLFWKALDDKSRPIKF
;
A
#
# COMPACT_ATOMS: atom_id res chain seq x y z
N GLU A 1 -8.06 -15.10 14.67
CA GLU A 1 -6.97 -14.29 15.27
C GLU A 1 -5.70 -15.12 15.46
N ILE A 2 -5.73 -16.27 16.14
CA ILE A 2 -4.64 -17.29 16.11
C ILE A 2 -4.18 -17.56 14.66
N ILE A 3 -5.15 -17.80 13.78
CA ILE A 3 -4.93 -18.01 12.34
C ILE A 3 -4.27 -16.79 11.67
N ALA A 4 -4.66 -15.58 12.07
CA ALA A 4 -4.13 -14.36 11.45
C ALA A 4 -2.64 -14.18 11.76
N LYS A 5 -2.24 -14.45 13.01
CA LYS A 5 -0.83 -14.48 13.45
C LYS A 5 -0.01 -15.54 12.73
N GLY A 6 -0.56 -16.75 12.57
CA GLY A 6 0.10 -17.81 11.81
C GLY A 6 0.28 -17.48 10.33
N VAL A 7 -0.69 -16.79 9.72
CA VAL A 7 -0.64 -16.35 8.33
C VAL A 7 0.34 -15.18 8.15
N SER A 8 0.33 -14.18 9.02
CA SER A 8 1.26 -13.04 8.95
C SER A 8 2.71 -13.48 9.06
N GLN A 9 3.04 -14.35 10.03
CA GLN A 9 4.39 -14.89 10.16
C GLN A 9 4.82 -15.66 8.90
N ALA A 10 3.93 -16.49 8.35
CA ALA A 10 4.23 -17.25 7.13
C ALA A 10 4.47 -16.34 5.91
N ILE A 11 3.74 -15.24 5.80
CA ILE A 11 3.98 -14.21 4.78
C ILE A 11 5.37 -13.58 4.99
N ILE A 12 5.67 -13.14 6.22
CA ILE A 12 6.96 -12.52 6.55
C ILE A 12 8.14 -13.45 6.26
N ASP A 13 8.06 -14.71 6.69
CA ASP A 13 9.12 -15.71 6.50
C ASP A 13 9.35 -16.01 5.01
N SER A 14 8.26 -16.19 4.26
CA SER A 14 8.32 -16.52 2.83
C SER A 14 8.85 -15.34 2.01
N THR A 15 8.37 -14.13 2.29
CA THR A 15 8.87 -12.91 1.65
C THR A 15 10.34 -12.67 1.99
N SER A 16 10.75 -12.83 3.26
CA SER A 16 12.16 -12.68 3.67
C SER A 16 13.05 -13.70 2.98
N THR A 17 12.59 -14.95 2.82
CA THR A 17 13.32 -15.98 2.08
C THR A 17 13.49 -15.61 0.61
N ALA A 18 12.42 -15.14 -0.05
CA ALA A 18 12.48 -14.73 -1.45
C ALA A 18 13.40 -13.51 -1.66
N LEU A 19 13.32 -12.51 -0.76
CA LEU A 19 14.22 -11.35 -0.76
C LEU A 19 15.69 -11.77 -0.57
N GLY A 20 15.97 -12.65 0.40
CA GLY A 20 17.31 -13.17 0.62
C GLY A 20 17.88 -13.92 -0.57
N ARG A 21 17.05 -14.67 -1.32
CA ARG A 21 17.45 -15.34 -2.58
C ARG A 21 17.77 -14.36 -3.70
N LEU A 22 17.16 -13.18 -3.71
CA LEU A 22 17.52 -12.09 -4.61
C LEU A 22 18.75 -11.29 -4.16
N GLY A 23 19.33 -11.61 -3.00
CA GLY A 23 20.40 -10.82 -2.40
C GLY A 23 19.93 -9.45 -1.88
N LEU A 24 18.63 -9.31 -1.63
CA LEU A 24 18.01 -8.08 -1.16
C LEU A 24 17.85 -8.08 0.37
N PRO A 25 17.88 -6.90 1.01
CA PRO A 25 17.60 -6.79 2.44
C PRO A 25 16.20 -7.31 2.75
N THR A 26 16.02 -7.91 3.92
CA THR A 26 14.71 -8.35 4.43
C THR A 26 13.97 -7.19 5.09
N PHE A 27 12.93 -7.48 5.88
CA PHE A 27 12.09 -6.44 6.49
C PHE A 27 12.79 -5.56 7.52
N GLU A 28 13.90 -5.98 8.13
CA GLU A 28 14.57 -5.22 9.19
C GLU A 28 15.03 -3.82 8.74
N THR A 29 15.31 -3.63 7.44
CA THR A 29 15.84 -2.37 6.91
C THR A 29 14.99 -1.76 5.80
N ARG A 30 13.85 -2.36 5.46
CA ARG A 30 12.97 -1.92 4.36
C ARG A 30 11.82 -1.08 4.86
N LYS A 31 11.37 -0.10 4.07
CA LYS A 31 10.10 0.59 4.32
C LYS A 31 8.95 -0.21 3.71
N VAL A 32 7.95 -0.52 4.52
CA VAL A 32 6.89 -1.48 4.20
C VAL A 32 5.52 -0.85 4.32
N ALA A 33 4.68 -1.02 3.29
CA ALA A 33 3.26 -0.69 3.35
C ALA A 33 2.42 -1.97 3.34
N VAL A 34 1.44 -2.04 4.24
CA VAL A 34 0.49 -3.14 4.31
C VAL A 34 -0.88 -2.66 3.85
N ILE A 35 -1.33 -3.18 2.71
CA ILE A 35 -2.65 -2.89 2.16
C ILE A 35 -3.69 -3.78 2.83
N GLY A 36 -4.75 -3.16 3.36
CA GLY A 36 -5.73 -3.78 4.25
C GLY A 36 -5.17 -4.00 5.63
N GLY A 37 -4.34 -3.07 6.09
CA GLY A 37 -3.85 -3.03 7.46
C GLY A 37 -4.99 -3.13 8.47
N ASN A 38 -6.21 -2.69 8.14
CA ASN A 38 -7.39 -2.79 9.00
C ASN A 38 -8.00 -4.20 9.11
N GLY A 39 -7.65 -5.14 8.22
CA GLY A 39 -8.10 -6.53 8.29
C GLY A 39 -7.30 -7.35 9.30
N SER A 40 -7.87 -8.46 9.82
CA SER A 40 -7.22 -9.24 10.88
C SER A 40 -5.78 -9.71 10.57
N ILE A 41 -5.48 -10.07 9.32
CA ILE A 41 -4.12 -10.43 8.88
C ILE A 41 -3.25 -9.18 8.72
N GLY A 42 -3.80 -8.11 8.13
CA GLY A 42 -3.08 -6.85 7.93
C GLY A 42 -2.67 -6.19 9.24
N THR A 43 -3.55 -6.19 10.26
CA THR A 43 -3.20 -5.69 11.59
C THR A 43 -2.02 -6.47 12.16
N ARG A 44 -2.03 -7.80 12.04
CA ARG A 44 -0.92 -8.64 12.53
C ARG A 44 0.38 -8.42 11.78
N LEU A 45 0.33 -8.24 10.47
CA LEU A 45 1.50 -7.88 9.69
C LEU A 45 2.09 -6.55 10.16
N VAL A 46 1.25 -5.52 10.37
CA VAL A 46 1.73 -4.21 10.86
C VAL A 46 2.39 -4.35 12.23
N GLU A 47 1.80 -5.12 13.15
CA GLU A 47 2.36 -5.39 14.47
C GLU A 47 3.72 -6.10 14.40
N GLU A 48 3.77 -7.24 13.72
CA GLU A 48 4.98 -8.07 13.62
C GLU A 48 6.11 -7.31 12.91
N LEU A 49 5.80 -6.56 11.84
CA LEU A 49 6.79 -5.73 11.15
C LEU A 49 7.31 -4.60 12.04
N THR A 50 6.43 -3.97 12.84
CA THR A 50 6.81 -2.90 13.78
C THR A 50 7.74 -3.44 14.86
N GLU A 51 7.43 -4.60 15.43
CA GLU A 51 8.29 -5.29 16.40
C GLU A 51 9.64 -5.67 15.78
N MET A 52 9.65 -6.25 14.57
CA MET A 52 10.88 -6.66 13.87
C MET A 52 11.79 -5.47 13.54
N GLN A 53 11.22 -4.36 13.10
CA GLN A 53 11.96 -3.15 12.77
C GLN A 53 12.30 -2.31 14.00
N ASN A 54 11.76 -2.67 15.16
CA ASN A 54 11.81 -1.87 16.37
C ASN A 54 11.45 -0.40 16.09
N SER A 55 10.44 -0.15 15.23
CA SER A 55 10.08 1.20 14.78
C SER A 55 8.73 1.23 14.05
N THR A 56 7.94 2.29 14.27
CA THR A 56 6.74 2.57 13.46
C THR A 56 7.03 3.47 12.26
N SER A 57 8.25 4.01 12.12
CA SER A 57 8.61 4.96 11.07
C SER A 57 8.75 4.36 9.68
N HIS A 58 8.86 3.03 9.61
CA HIS A 58 9.11 2.30 8.38
C HIS A 58 7.96 1.33 8.06
N VAL A 59 6.90 1.32 8.87
CA VAL A 59 5.70 0.52 8.66
C VAL A 59 4.49 1.42 8.46
N PHE A 60 3.81 1.25 7.33
CA PHE A 60 2.66 2.04 6.93
C PHE A 60 1.47 1.14 6.66
N ALA A 61 0.27 1.67 6.87
CA ALA A 61 -0.97 1.02 6.47
C ALA A 61 -1.57 1.70 5.24
N VAL A 62 -2.20 0.92 4.38
CA VAL A 62 -3.08 1.43 3.33
C VAL A 62 -4.47 0.87 3.57
N ASP A 63 -5.38 1.72 4.03
CA ASP A 63 -6.72 1.34 4.42
C ASP A 63 -7.76 1.97 3.49
N ILE A 64 -8.37 1.13 2.67
CA ILE A 64 -9.40 1.52 1.70
C ILE A 64 -10.76 1.73 2.40
N VAL A 65 -10.91 1.21 3.62
CA VAL A 65 -12.13 1.27 4.44
C VAL A 65 -11.82 1.80 5.83
N ASP A 66 -12.75 2.59 6.38
CA ASP A 66 -12.59 3.36 7.63
C ASP A 66 -12.54 2.56 8.92
N GLN A 67 -12.87 1.27 8.90
CA GLN A 67 -12.99 0.49 10.15
C GLN A 67 -11.75 -0.37 10.43
N ALA A 68 -11.05 -0.04 11.51
CA ALA A 68 -10.13 -0.96 12.16
C ALA A 68 -10.90 -2.16 12.74
N PHE A 69 -10.49 -3.38 12.42
CA PHE A 69 -11.03 -4.58 13.03
C PHE A 69 -10.36 -4.82 14.39
N SER A 70 -10.68 -4.02 15.41
CA SER A 70 -10.38 -4.37 16.79
C SER A 70 -11.51 -5.23 17.32
N ARG A 71 -11.28 -6.54 17.45
CA ARG A 71 -12.18 -7.37 18.24
C ARG A 71 -11.46 -7.67 19.55
N GLU A 72 -11.95 -7.09 20.64
CA GLU A 72 -11.48 -7.47 21.97
C GLU A 72 -11.80 -8.95 22.20
N ILE A 73 -10.77 -9.74 22.50
CA ILE A 73 -10.98 -11.06 23.08
C ILE A 73 -11.40 -10.83 24.52
N ASP A 74 -12.48 -11.48 24.94
CA ASP A 74 -12.84 -11.58 26.35
C ASP A 74 -11.75 -12.39 27.08
N SER A 75 -10.75 -11.67 27.59
CA SER A 75 -9.56 -12.22 28.26
C SER A 75 -9.90 -12.90 29.57
N GLN A 76 -11.05 -12.56 30.19
CA GLN A 76 -11.54 -13.26 31.38
C GLN A 76 -12.10 -14.64 31.04
N ARG A 77 -12.75 -14.76 29.88
CA ARG A 77 -13.38 -16.02 29.45
C ARG A 77 -12.43 -16.99 28.76
N PHE A 78 -11.38 -16.49 28.09
CA PHE A 78 -10.41 -17.33 27.37
C PHE A 78 -8.95 -16.91 27.64
N PRO A 79 -8.43 -17.03 28.87
CA PRO A 79 -7.15 -16.45 29.27
C PRO A 79 -5.94 -16.99 28.48
N TYR A 80 -5.94 -18.27 28.12
CA TYR A 80 -4.87 -18.89 27.31
C TYR A 80 -4.94 -18.56 25.82
N ALA A 81 -6.15 -18.27 25.30
CA ALA A 81 -6.31 -17.82 23.92
C ALA A 81 -6.03 -16.32 23.81
N ALA A 82 -6.40 -15.51 24.81
CA ALA A 82 -6.09 -14.09 24.87
C ALA A 82 -4.57 -13.84 24.90
N THR A 83 -3.83 -14.49 25.82
CA THR A 83 -2.37 -14.29 25.94
C THR A 83 -1.55 -14.61 24.69
N LYS A 84 -2.01 -15.48 23.80
CA LYS A 84 -1.31 -15.79 22.52
C LYS A 84 -1.70 -14.87 21.36
N VAL A 85 -2.76 -14.08 21.54
CA VAL A 85 -3.55 -13.45 20.48
C VAL A 85 -3.97 -12.03 20.84
N ASP A 86 -3.40 -11.43 21.89
CA ASP A 86 -3.61 -10.02 22.16
C ASP A 86 -2.96 -9.22 21.02
N TYR A 87 -3.70 -8.25 20.49
CA TYR A 87 -3.18 -7.27 19.54
C TYR A 87 -2.28 -6.30 20.30
N LEU A 88 -1.20 -5.85 19.65
CA LEU A 88 -0.55 -4.62 20.10
C LEU A 88 -1.54 -3.50 19.79
N ASN A 89 -1.91 -2.73 20.81
CA ASN A 89 -2.81 -1.60 20.61
C ASN A 89 -2.06 -0.44 19.94
N LEU A 90 -1.70 -0.60 18.65
CA LEU A 90 -1.04 0.41 17.85
C LEU A 90 -2.10 1.43 17.40
N GLY A 91 -1.95 2.67 17.87
CA GLY A 91 -2.82 3.75 17.43
C GLY A 91 -2.62 4.03 15.94
N ARG A 92 -3.67 4.49 15.26
CA ARG A 92 -3.65 4.79 13.83
C ARG A 92 -4.00 6.24 13.57
N TYR A 93 -3.22 6.88 12.70
CA TYR A 93 -3.51 8.20 12.20
C TYR A 93 -3.75 8.17 10.70
N ILE A 94 -4.93 8.63 10.26
CA ILE A 94 -5.26 8.71 8.83
C ILE A 94 -4.60 9.95 8.24
N VAL A 95 -3.72 9.74 7.28
CA VAL A 95 -3.02 10.80 6.55
C VAL A 95 -3.81 11.12 5.28
N GLU A 96 -4.53 12.24 5.32
CA GLU A 96 -5.28 12.76 4.18
C GLU A 96 -4.36 13.24 3.03
N ASP A 97 -4.92 13.36 1.82
CA ASP A 97 -4.17 13.81 0.62
C ASP A 97 -3.55 15.22 0.81
N THR A 98 -4.18 16.09 1.63
CA THR A 98 -3.71 17.45 1.96
C THR A 98 -2.89 17.54 3.24
N CYS A 99 -2.53 16.40 3.85
CA CYS A 99 -1.73 16.33 5.06
C CYS A 99 -0.29 15.93 4.73
N LEU A 100 0.74 16.66 5.15
CA LEU A 100 2.15 16.34 5.00
C LEU A 100 2.68 15.60 6.24
N PRO A 101 3.06 14.31 6.16
CA PRO A 101 3.65 13.60 7.29
C PRO A 101 5.15 13.88 7.40
N VAL A 102 5.63 14.04 8.62
CA VAL A 102 7.03 14.13 9.03
C VAL A 102 7.29 13.03 10.02
N ILE A 103 8.20 12.13 9.65
CA ILE A 103 8.48 10.94 10.43
C ILE A 103 9.75 11.17 11.25
N VAL A 104 9.60 11.13 12.57
CA VAL A 104 10.71 11.20 13.53
C VAL A 104 10.96 9.80 14.03
N ASP A 105 12.13 9.25 13.73
CA ASP A 105 12.49 7.88 14.10
C ASP A 105 12.68 7.76 15.61
N LEU A 106 11.91 6.85 16.22
CA LEU A 106 11.99 6.49 17.63
C LEU A 106 11.91 4.96 17.74
N PRO A 107 12.79 4.32 18.53
CA PRO A 107 12.70 2.88 18.78
C PRO A 107 11.33 2.47 19.35
N PHE A 108 10.82 1.32 18.95
CA PHE A 108 9.56 0.77 19.44
C PHE A 108 9.66 0.43 20.95
N GLY A 109 8.63 0.74 21.71
CA GLY A 109 8.63 0.60 23.18
C GLY A 109 9.28 1.76 23.93
N GLU A 110 10.00 2.68 23.25
CA GLU A 110 10.56 3.85 23.92
C GLU A 110 9.50 4.93 24.16
N ARG A 111 9.26 5.21 25.44
CA ARG A 111 8.27 6.22 25.90
C ARG A 111 8.86 7.62 26.07
N HIS A 112 10.08 7.86 25.59
CA HIS A 112 10.79 9.12 25.77
C HIS A 112 11.01 9.85 24.43
N PRO A 113 9.96 10.42 23.83
CA PRO A 113 10.12 11.22 22.62
C PRO A 113 10.99 12.47 22.90
N GLN A 114 11.97 12.73 22.03
CA GLN A 114 12.56 14.06 21.90
C GLN A 114 11.56 14.97 21.17
N LEU A 115 10.68 15.61 21.95
CA LEU A 115 9.59 16.44 21.43
C LEU A 115 10.01 17.68 20.65
N TYR A 116 11.24 18.12 20.82
CA TYR A 116 11.83 19.19 20.04
C TYR A 116 13.15 18.70 19.49
N SER A 117 13.26 18.72 18.16
CA SER A 117 14.51 18.57 17.45
C SER A 117 14.56 19.65 16.37
N ASP A 118 15.77 20.03 15.98
CA ASP A 118 15.99 20.97 14.87
C ASP A 118 15.28 20.49 13.58
N LYS A 119 15.08 19.17 13.44
CA LYS A 119 14.30 18.56 12.36
C LYS A 119 12.82 18.95 12.42
N ILE A 120 12.21 18.89 13.60
CA ILE A 120 10.79 19.27 13.82
C ILE A 120 10.62 20.78 13.57
N GLU A 121 11.46 21.61 14.17
CA GLU A 121 11.43 23.06 13.98
C GLU A 121 11.54 23.41 12.49
N LYS A 122 12.54 22.86 11.80
CA LYS A 122 12.75 23.09 10.38
C LYS A 122 11.55 22.68 9.55
N SER A 123 10.98 21.49 9.79
CA SER A 123 9.81 21.01 9.05
C SER A 123 8.59 21.91 9.25
N VAL A 124 8.38 22.41 10.48
CA VAL A 124 7.30 23.36 10.77
C VAL A 124 7.53 24.68 10.04
N LEU A 125 8.71 25.28 10.15
CA LEU A 125 9.01 26.55 9.47
C LEU A 125 8.89 26.43 7.94
N GLU A 126 9.40 25.34 7.36
CA GLU A 126 9.25 25.05 5.93
C GLU A 126 7.78 24.92 5.52
N PHE A 127 6.96 24.23 6.32
CA PHE A 127 5.54 24.07 6.04
C PHE A 127 4.79 25.40 6.00
N PHE A 128 5.17 26.40 6.81
CA PHE A 128 4.57 27.74 6.78
C PHE A 128 5.21 28.71 5.77
N SER A 129 6.31 28.31 5.13
CA SER A 129 6.98 29.12 4.12
C SER A 129 6.11 29.30 2.86
N PRO A 130 6.31 30.38 2.08
CA PRO A 130 5.59 30.63 0.83
C PRO A 130 6.08 29.77 -0.34
N SER A 131 6.62 28.57 -0.07
CA SER A 131 7.11 27.68 -1.11
C SER A 131 5.93 26.98 -1.81
N PRO A 132 5.87 26.97 -3.16
CA PRO A 132 4.83 26.25 -3.91
C PRO A 132 4.72 24.76 -3.54
N LYS A 133 5.82 24.15 -3.05
CA LYS A 133 5.87 22.77 -2.56
C LYS A 133 4.91 22.52 -1.40
N TYR A 134 4.68 23.52 -0.55
CA TYR A 134 3.92 23.40 0.70
C TYR A 134 2.55 24.10 0.66
N GLU A 135 2.18 24.70 -0.47
CA GLU A 135 0.90 25.41 -0.64
C GLU A 135 -0.30 24.46 -0.73
N SER A 136 -0.12 23.27 -1.31
CA SER A 136 -1.19 22.28 -1.45
C SER A 136 -1.54 21.55 -0.15
N PHE A 137 -0.76 21.77 0.92
CA PHE A 137 -0.94 21.09 2.20
C PHE A 137 -1.57 22.03 3.23
N ASN A 138 -2.66 21.57 3.82
CA ASN A 138 -3.37 22.28 4.89
C ASN A 138 -3.01 21.73 6.28
N GLU A 139 -2.35 20.57 6.33
CA GLU A 139 -1.93 19.93 7.56
C GLU A 139 -0.47 19.46 7.48
N LEU A 140 0.25 19.59 8.58
CA LEU A 140 1.53 18.95 8.86
C LEU A 140 1.35 17.98 10.02
N VAL A 141 1.64 16.71 9.84
CA VAL A 141 1.60 15.69 10.90
C VAL A 141 3.01 15.28 11.26
N ILE A 142 3.32 15.19 12.55
CA ILE A 142 4.65 14.80 13.03
C ILE A 142 4.49 13.60 13.95
N THR A 143 5.11 12.47 13.60
CA THR A 143 5.10 11.25 14.42
C THR A 143 6.02 11.40 15.62
N ASN A 144 5.75 10.67 16.70
CA ASN A 144 6.62 10.58 17.88
C ASN A 144 6.99 11.95 18.46
N ALA A 145 6.07 12.93 18.37
CA ALA A 145 6.30 14.34 18.67
C ALA A 145 5.32 14.91 19.72
N PHE A 146 4.50 14.05 20.34
CA PHE A 146 3.66 14.36 21.50
C PHE A 146 4.01 13.42 22.66
N PRO A 147 4.08 13.86 23.92
CA PRO A 147 4.44 12.99 25.02
C PRO A 147 3.32 11.98 25.28
N SER A 148 3.68 10.78 25.73
CA SER A 148 2.68 9.82 26.18
C SER A 148 1.95 10.35 27.42
N PRO A 149 0.68 9.95 27.67
CA PRO A 149 -0.08 10.39 28.85
C PRO A 149 0.59 10.09 30.19
N GLU A 150 1.52 9.13 30.21
CA GLU A 150 2.28 8.68 31.37
C GLU A 150 3.57 9.49 31.61
N SER A 151 3.84 10.50 30.78
CA SER A 151 5.01 11.36 30.90
C SER A 151 4.95 12.24 32.15
N SER A 152 6.12 12.61 32.70
CA SER A 152 6.16 13.50 33.87
C SER A 152 5.64 14.90 33.54
N LEU A 153 4.94 15.53 34.48
CA LEU A 153 4.37 16.88 34.33
C LEU A 153 5.42 17.95 33.97
N GLN A 154 6.66 17.79 34.44
CA GLN A 154 7.76 18.71 34.13
C GLN A 154 8.16 18.66 32.65
N THR A 155 8.19 17.47 32.06
CA THR A 155 8.48 17.26 30.64
C THR A 155 7.42 17.89 29.76
N LEU A 156 6.14 17.68 30.11
CA LEU A 156 4.99 18.32 29.46
C LEU A 156 5.10 19.86 29.45
N TRP A 157 5.40 20.46 30.60
CA TRP A 157 5.53 21.93 30.71
C TRP A 157 6.70 22.50 29.92
N TYR A 158 7.87 21.88 29.98
CA TYR A 158 9.04 22.32 29.21
C TYR A 158 8.78 22.30 27.69
N GLN A 159 8.15 21.23 27.21
CA GLN A 159 7.82 21.06 25.80
C GLN A 159 6.75 22.05 25.33
N THR A 160 5.74 22.30 26.15
CA THR A 160 4.72 23.33 25.86
C THR A 160 5.35 24.72 25.72
N ASN A 161 6.30 25.08 26.60
CA ASN A 161 7.01 26.36 26.50
C ASN A 161 7.83 26.47 25.21
N THR A 162 8.49 25.40 24.80
CA THR A 162 9.31 25.37 23.59
C THR A 162 8.44 25.50 22.33
N LEU A 163 7.33 24.75 22.27
CA LEU A 163 6.34 24.85 21.19
C LEU A 163 5.75 26.26 21.09
N ASN A 164 5.45 26.90 22.22
CA ASN A 164 4.96 28.29 22.23
C ASN A 164 5.96 29.27 21.60
N GLY A 165 7.26 29.08 21.81
CA GLY A 165 8.30 29.88 21.14
C GLY A 165 8.30 29.70 19.62
N LEU A 166 8.12 28.46 19.15
CA LEU A 166 7.98 28.16 17.73
C LEU A 166 6.71 28.77 17.13
N TRP A 167 5.58 28.69 17.81
CA TRP A 167 4.31 29.30 17.39
C TRP A 167 4.41 30.83 17.26
N GLU A 168 5.07 31.49 18.20
CA GLU A 168 5.32 32.93 18.12
C GLU A 168 6.27 33.27 16.97
N SER A 169 7.26 32.43 16.69
CA SER A 169 8.15 32.61 15.53
C SER A 169 7.39 32.51 14.20
N ILE A 170 6.47 31.55 14.08
CA ILE A 170 5.60 31.40 12.89
C ILE A 170 4.71 32.64 12.70
N ARG A 171 4.17 33.17 13.81
CA ARG A 171 3.38 34.40 13.78
C ARG A 171 4.21 35.59 13.33
N GLN A 172 5.41 35.77 13.87
CA GLN A 172 6.27 36.91 13.55
C GLN A 172 6.84 36.84 12.13
N GLN A 173 7.27 35.66 11.67
CA GLN A 173 7.91 35.48 10.36
C GLN A 173 6.91 35.33 9.22
N TYR A 174 5.84 34.56 9.42
CA TYR A 174 4.92 34.18 8.34
C TYR A 174 3.52 34.76 8.50
N GLY A 175 3.20 35.40 9.64
CA GLY A 175 1.91 36.07 9.88
C GLY A 175 0.74 35.12 10.19
N TYR A 176 1.03 33.85 10.50
CA TYR A 176 0.00 32.88 10.91
C TYR A 176 -0.25 32.97 12.42
N VAL A 177 -1.50 33.17 12.82
CA VAL A 177 -1.90 33.31 14.21
C VAL A 177 -2.42 31.96 14.74
N PRO A 178 -1.91 31.45 15.87
CA PRO A 178 -2.47 30.24 16.49
C PRO A 178 -3.87 30.55 17.05
N GLU A 179 -4.88 29.76 16.65
CA GLU A 179 -6.28 29.99 17.04
C GLU A 179 -6.76 29.02 18.12
N LYS A 180 -6.52 27.72 17.91
CA LYS A 180 -7.14 26.66 18.70
C LYS A 180 -6.23 25.45 18.80
N ILE A 181 -6.26 24.84 19.98
CA ILE A 181 -5.70 23.52 20.25
C ILE A 181 -6.84 22.49 20.27
N GLU A 182 -6.64 21.37 19.60
CA GLU A 182 -7.54 20.22 19.60
C GLU A 182 -6.79 18.99 20.10
N LEU A 183 -7.39 18.26 21.04
CA LEU A 183 -6.87 16.95 21.45
C LEU A 183 -7.43 15.89 20.51
N LEU A 184 -6.58 14.99 20.04
CA LEU A 184 -7.02 13.88 19.20
C LEU A 184 -7.79 12.84 20.04
N PRO A 185 -8.75 12.13 19.44
CA PRO A 185 -9.47 11.06 20.12
C PRO A 185 -8.52 10.05 20.76
N ASN A 186 -8.97 9.41 21.85
CA ASN A 186 -8.23 8.34 22.52
C ASN A 186 -6.79 8.69 22.95
N GLY A 187 -6.47 9.99 23.07
CA GLY A 187 -5.14 10.45 23.50
C GLY A 187 -4.04 10.26 22.45
N GLN A 188 -4.38 10.19 21.17
CA GLN A 188 -3.41 9.96 20.08
C GLN A 188 -2.47 11.15 19.81
N GLY A 189 -2.73 12.31 20.41
CA GLY A 189 -1.93 13.50 20.21
C GLY A 189 -2.72 14.79 20.32
N MET A 190 -2.21 15.83 19.67
CA MET A 190 -2.71 17.20 19.69
C MET A 190 -2.57 17.83 18.30
N SER A 191 -3.51 18.70 17.93
CA SER A 191 -3.40 19.58 16.78
C SER A 191 -3.46 21.05 17.19
N GLN A 192 -2.57 21.87 16.65
CA GLN A 192 -2.62 23.33 16.73
C GLN A 192 -3.09 23.88 15.38
N ILE A 193 -4.17 24.66 15.39
CA ILE A 193 -4.73 25.33 14.22
C ILE A 193 -4.18 26.74 14.14
N PHE A 194 -3.82 27.16 12.93
CA PHE A 194 -3.32 28.48 12.59
C PHE A 194 -4.16 29.09 11.48
N SER A 195 -4.41 30.39 11.58
CA SER A 195 -5.06 31.16 10.53
C SER A 195 -4.21 32.31 10.04
N LYS A 196 -4.35 32.61 8.75
CA LYS A 196 -3.83 33.81 8.11
C LYS A 196 -4.79 34.23 7.01
N GLN A 197 -5.53 35.32 7.22
CA GLN A 197 -6.58 35.76 6.29
C GLN A 197 -7.58 34.61 6.02
N ASN A 198 -7.68 34.13 4.78
CA ASN A 198 -8.56 33.02 4.39
C ASN A 198 -7.86 31.65 4.33
N CYS A 199 -6.62 31.56 4.81
CA CYS A 199 -5.85 30.32 4.83
C CYS A 199 -5.84 29.72 6.24
N LEU A 200 -6.15 28.43 6.33
CA LEU A 200 -6.06 27.63 7.55
C LEU A 200 -4.96 26.59 7.37
N LYS A 201 -4.06 26.50 8.35
CA LYS A 201 -3.04 25.46 8.44
C LYS A 201 -3.11 24.79 9.80
N LYS A 202 -2.86 23.48 9.85
CA LYS A 202 -2.91 22.66 11.06
C LYS A 202 -1.56 21.97 11.27
N VAL A 203 -1.03 22.00 12.48
CA VAL A 203 0.13 21.17 12.87
C VAL A 203 -0.33 20.16 13.90
N THR A 204 -0.19 18.88 13.57
CA THR A 204 -0.60 17.75 14.40
C THR A 204 0.63 17.03 14.93
N LEU A 205 0.72 16.90 16.25
CA LEU A 205 1.77 16.20 16.96
C LEU A 205 1.19 14.88 17.50
N LEU A 206 1.77 13.76 17.10
CA LEU A 206 1.29 12.43 17.48
C LEU A 206 2.11 11.83 18.63
N VAL A 207 1.46 11.05 19.49
CA VAL A 207 2.15 10.23 20.50
C VAL A 207 3.08 9.20 19.85
N PRO A 208 3.99 8.57 20.62
CA PRO A 208 4.78 7.47 20.11
C PRO A 208 3.92 6.32 19.54
N GLU A 209 4.53 5.53 18.66
CA GLU A 209 3.96 4.25 18.18
C GLU A 209 2.65 4.37 17.39
N GLN A 210 2.38 5.55 16.79
CA GLN A 210 1.29 5.69 15.82
C GLN A 210 1.70 5.15 14.45
N ILE A 211 0.82 4.34 13.86
CA ILE A 211 0.91 3.90 12.46
C ILE A 211 0.22 4.94 11.58
N LEU A 212 0.94 5.42 10.56
CA LEU A 212 0.35 6.29 9.54
C LEU A 212 -0.40 5.43 8.51
N SER A 213 -1.69 5.71 8.36
CA SER A 213 -2.57 5.03 7.42
C SER A 213 -2.93 5.96 6.26
N PHE A 214 -2.87 5.44 5.03
CA PHE A 214 -3.13 6.18 3.80
C PHE A 214 -4.30 5.55 3.05
N ARG A 215 -5.05 6.37 2.30
CA ARG A 215 -6.10 5.85 1.39
C ARG A 215 -5.53 5.30 0.08
N LYS A 216 -4.42 5.87 -0.38
CA LYS A 216 -3.80 5.57 -1.68
C LYS A 216 -2.33 5.21 -1.48
N VAL A 217 -1.91 4.16 -2.16
CA VAL A 217 -0.52 3.68 -2.10
C VAL A 217 0.42 4.53 -2.95
N THR A 218 -0.08 5.21 -3.98
CA THR A 218 0.67 6.10 -4.89
C THR A 218 1.59 7.05 -4.14
N ARG A 219 1.10 7.63 -3.04
CA ARG A 219 1.85 8.59 -2.24
C ARG A 219 2.99 7.94 -1.48
N LEU A 220 2.79 6.73 -0.95
CA LEU A 220 3.85 5.97 -0.30
C LEU A 220 4.92 5.56 -1.30
N ILE A 221 4.52 5.16 -2.52
CA ILE A 221 5.44 4.87 -3.62
C ILE A 221 6.33 6.07 -3.93
N GLN A 222 5.73 7.26 -4.11
CA GLN A 222 6.48 8.51 -4.33
C GLN A 222 7.46 8.85 -3.20
N ASN A 223 7.18 8.40 -1.98
CA ASN A 223 8.03 8.63 -0.79
C ASN A 223 8.96 7.45 -0.47
N HIS A 224 9.32 6.66 -1.49
CA HIS A 224 10.28 5.56 -1.38
C HIS A 224 9.83 4.46 -0.40
N ILE A 225 8.59 4.01 -0.52
CA ILE A 225 8.25 2.67 -0.03
C ILE A 225 8.95 1.63 -0.90
N ASP A 226 9.55 0.63 -0.27
CA ASP A 226 10.35 -0.37 -1.00
C ASP A 226 9.59 -1.69 -1.13
N THR A 227 8.68 -1.98 -0.18
CA THR A 227 7.90 -3.21 -0.17
C THR A 227 6.43 -2.93 0.12
N ILE A 228 5.54 -3.56 -0.64
CA ILE A 228 4.09 -3.50 -0.47
C ILE A 228 3.56 -4.92 -0.28
N ILE A 229 2.86 -5.14 0.83
CA ILE A 229 2.19 -6.40 1.16
C ILE A 229 0.68 -6.24 0.98
N GLY A 230 0.07 -7.01 0.08
CA GLY A 230 -1.38 -7.01 -0.15
C GLY A 230 -2.12 -8.10 0.63
N VAL A 231 -3.11 -7.75 1.45
CA VAL A 231 -3.93 -8.71 2.23
C VAL A 231 -5.43 -8.38 2.28
N THR A 232 -5.93 -7.69 1.26
CA THR A 232 -7.32 -7.18 1.19
C THR A 232 -8.26 -8.05 0.38
N GLY A 233 -7.77 -8.69 -0.68
CA GLY A 233 -8.59 -9.26 -1.74
C GLY A 233 -9.36 -8.24 -2.59
N SER A 234 -8.94 -6.96 -2.61
CA SER A 234 -9.51 -5.86 -3.40
C SER A 234 -8.50 -5.35 -4.46
N LEU A 235 -8.97 -4.79 -5.58
CA LEU A 235 -8.09 -4.17 -6.57
C LEU A 235 -7.59 -2.85 -6.00
N VAL A 236 -6.28 -2.70 -5.76
CA VAL A 236 -5.73 -1.51 -5.10
C VAL A 236 -4.66 -0.82 -5.93
N LEU A 237 -3.69 -1.59 -6.45
CA LEU A 237 -2.64 -1.02 -7.30
C LEU A 237 -3.07 -1.01 -8.77
N ASP A 238 -2.89 0.15 -9.40
CA ASP A 238 -3.21 0.38 -10.81
C ASP A 238 -2.04 1.03 -11.57
N GLU A 239 -2.30 1.45 -12.82
CA GLU A 239 -1.32 2.10 -13.68
C GLU A 239 -0.75 3.41 -13.10
N LEU A 240 -1.50 4.14 -12.26
CA LEU A 240 -1.03 5.39 -11.64
C LEU A 240 0.01 5.12 -10.56
N ASP A 241 -0.11 3.98 -9.87
CA ASP A 241 0.87 3.54 -8.88
C ASP A 241 2.18 3.10 -9.55
N ILE A 242 2.09 2.40 -10.68
CA ILE A 242 3.27 2.08 -11.49
C ILE A 242 3.90 3.37 -12.05
N ASN A 243 3.08 4.30 -12.53
CA ASN A 243 3.54 5.61 -12.99
C ASN A 243 4.27 6.41 -11.88
N ALA A 244 3.76 6.35 -10.64
CA ALA A 244 4.41 6.93 -9.48
C ALA A 244 5.77 6.29 -9.19
N PHE A 245 5.90 4.98 -9.36
CA PHE A 245 7.19 4.28 -9.23
C PHE A 245 8.18 4.66 -10.34
N LEU A 246 7.70 4.77 -11.58
CA LEU A 246 8.53 5.18 -12.73
C LEU A 246 8.99 6.65 -12.60
N THR A 247 8.19 7.52 -12.02
CA THR A 247 8.55 8.94 -11.83
C THR A 247 9.32 9.23 -10.55
N ARG A 248 9.36 8.28 -9.61
CA ARG A 248 10.18 8.34 -8.39
C ARG A 248 11.64 8.54 -8.76
N LYS A 249 12.32 9.52 -8.17
CA LYS A 249 13.75 9.78 -8.47
C LYS A 249 14.63 8.84 -7.68
N ASN A 250 15.60 8.18 -8.31
CA ASN A 250 16.56 7.33 -7.59
C ASN A 250 17.27 8.07 -6.44
N ILE A 251 17.53 7.35 -5.35
CA ILE A 251 18.35 7.84 -4.24
C ILE A 251 19.80 7.46 -4.53
N GLY A 252 20.58 8.42 -5.05
CA GLY A 252 21.95 8.17 -5.48
C GLY A 252 22.03 7.29 -6.72
N ASP A 253 23.12 6.53 -6.86
CA ASP A 253 23.41 5.68 -8.03
C ASP A 253 22.85 4.25 -7.91
N LEU A 254 22.03 3.98 -6.89
CA LEU A 254 21.46 2.66 -6.65
C LEU A 254 20.24 2.40 -7.55
N VAL A 255 19.99 1.12 -7.83
CA VAL A 255 18.76 0.67 -8.48
C VAL A 255 17.59 0.94 -7.55
N ASP A 256 16.55 1.59 -8.07
CA ASP A 256 15.36 1.93 -7.30
C ASP A 256 14.36 0.76 -7.33
N GLU A 257 14.06 0.19 -6.17
CA GLU A 257 13.35 -1.09 -6.07
C GLU A 257 11.92 -0.96 -5.54
N LEU A 258 11.00 -1.73 -6.10
CA LEU A 258 9.65 -1.91 -5.58
C LEU A 258 9.30 -3.39 -5.54
N ILE A 259 9.05 -3.91 -4.35
CA ILE A 259 8.67 -5.31 -4.13
C ILE A 259 7.17 -5.38 -3.87
N LEU A 260 6.47 -6.20 -4.64
CA LEU A 260 5.06 -6.51 -4.48
C LEU A 260 4.91 -7.95 -4.01
N THR A 261 4.21 -8.16 -2.90
CA THR A 261 3.96 -9.50 -2.35
C THR A 261 2.51 -9.65 -1.92
N SER A 262 1.85 -10.73 -2.37
CA SER A 262 0.48 -11.01 -1.96
C SER A 262 0.47 -11.99 -0.80
N GLY A 263 -0.20 -11.59 0.29
CA GLY A 263 -0.62 -12.48 1.37
C GLY A 263 -2.11 -12.81 1.32
N SER A 264 -2.84 -12.25 0.36
CA SER A 264 -4.26 -12.54 0.14
C SER A 264 -4.40 -13.81 -0.69
N SER A 265 -5.56 -14.49 -0.65
CA SER A 265 -5.75 -15.77 -1.35
C SER A 265 -5.61 -15.69 -2.88
N LYS A 266 -5.41 -14.49 -3.46
CA LYS A 266 -5.21 -14.22 -4.89
C LYS A 266 -4.24 -13.04 -5.10
N ASP A 267 -3.85 -12.80 -6.33
CA ASP A 267 -3.06 -11.64 -6.79
C ASP A 267 -3.89 -10.36 -6.95
N TYR A 268 -5.04 -10.29 -6.28
CA TYR A 268 -6.11 -9.36 -6.63
C TYR A 268 -5.69 -7.90 -6.41
N GLU A 269 -4.89 -7.63 -5.39
CA GLU A 269 -4.35 -6.29 -5.08
C GLU A 269 -3.53 -5.68 -6.22
N PHE A 270 -2.82 -6.53 -6.97
CA PHE A 270 -1.87 -6.11 -7.98
C PHE A 270 -2.37 -6.35 -9.40
N ARG A 271 -3.56 -6.93 -9.56
CA ARG A 271 -4.04 -7.39 -10.86
C ARG A 271 -4.05 -6.31 -11.93
N ASN A 272 -4.52 -5.10 -11.61
CA ASN A 272 -4.54 -3.99 -12.59
C ASN A 272 -3.12 -3.56 -12.95
N ALA A 273 -2.23 -3.45 -11.97
CA ALA A 273 -0.81 -3.15 -12.21
C ALA A 273 -0.09 -4.23 -13.04
N ILE A 274 -0.37 -5.52 -12.80
CA ILE A 274 0.20 -6.65 -13.57
C ILE A 274 -0.29 -6.59 -15.02
N VAL A 275 -1.60 -6.43 -15.21
CA VAL A 275 -2.20 -6.27 -16.55
C VAL A 275 -1.53 -5.11 -17.28
N PHE A 276 -1.39 -3.96 -16.62
CA PHE A 276 -0.73 -2.81 -17.21
C PHE A 276 0.75 -3.05 -17.57
N LEU A 277 1.52 -3.76 -16.73
CA LEU A 277 2.91 -4.12 -17.03
C LEU A 277 3.02 -5.09 -18.21
N ASP A 278 2.11 -6.07 -18.30
CA ASP A 278 2.07 -7.02 -19.42
C ASP A 278 1.67 -6.31 -20.73
N GLU A 279 0.71 -5.38 -20.69
CA GLU A 279 0.36 -4.53 -21.84
C GLU A 279 1.57 -3.70 -22.32
N LEU A 280 2.32 -3.07 -21.41
CA LEU A 280 3.54 -2.33 -21.75
C LEU A 280 4.59 -3.23 -22.40
N LEU A 281 4.75 -4.45 -21.89
CA LEU A 281 5.67 -5.42 -22.47
C LEU A 281 5.25 -5.84 -23.88
N GLU A 282 3.96 -6.05 -24.14
CA GLU A 282 3.47 -6.36 -25.49
C GLU A 282 3.72 -5.20 -26.47
N ILE A 283 3.57 -3.95 -26.02
CA ILE A 283 3.89 -2.76 -26.83
C ILE A 283 5.39 -2.72 -27.17
N ILE A 284 6.26 -3.04 -26.21
CA ILE A 284 7.72 -2.98 -26.37
C ILE A 284 8.27 -4.15 -27.19
N SER A 285 7.71 -5.36 -27.02
CA SER A 285 8.22 -6.62 -27.58
C SER A 285 7.92 -6.86 -29.07
N GLU A 286 7.34 -5.88 -29.77
CA GLU A 286 6.99 -5.97 -31.21
C GLU A 286 6.01 -7.10 -31.56
N ASN A 287 5.27 -7.60 -30.57
CA ASN A 287 4.14 -8.49 -30.84
C ASN A 287 3.12 -7.80 -31.75
N THR A 288 2.52 -8.56 -32.66
CA THR A 288 1.42 -8.08 -33.50
C THR A 288 0.17 -7.94 -32.63
N ILE A 289 0.00 -6.74 -32.09
CA ILE A 289 -1.21 -6.34 -31.36
C ILE A 289 -2.17 -5.74 -32.38
N ASP A 290 -3.46 -6.01 -32.23
CA ASP A 290 -4.49 -5.40 -33.03
C ASP A 290 -4.51 -3.86 -32.87
N THR A 291 -4.62 -3.14 -33.99
CA THR A 291 -4.58 -1.67 -34.03
C THR A 291 -5.65 -1.04 -33.14
N HIS A 292 -6.86 -1.62 -33.10
CA HIS A 292 -7.94 -1.09 -32.28
C HIS A 292 -7.64 -1.28 -30.79
N GLN A 293 -7.06 -2.42 -30.39
CA GLN A 293 -6.61 -2.63 -29.01
C GLN A 293 -5.52 -1.63 -28.60
N GLN A 294 -4.54 -1.35 -29.47
CA GLN A 294 -3.50 -0.36 -29.18
C GLN A 294 -4.05 1.05 -29.00
N LEU A 295 -5.02 1.44 -29.83
CA LEU A 295 -5.69 2.74 -29.70
C LEU A 295 -6.44 2.89 -28.37
N ILE A 296 -7.08 1.81 -27.88
CA ILE A 296 -7.71 1.80 -26.54
C ILE A 296 -6.67 2.05 -25.46
N TRP A 297 -5.54 1.34 -25.51
CA TRP A 297 -4.47 1.49 -24.53
C TRP A 297 -3.85 2.89 -24.57
N TYR A 298 -3.47 3.37 -25.76
CA TYR A 298 -2.88 4.70 -25.92
C TYR A 298 -3.83 5.79 -25.44
N LYS A 299 -5.11 5.73 -25.80
CA LYS A 299 -6.11 6.68 -25.29
C LYS A 299 -6.06 6.75 -23.76
N ARG A 300 -6.15 5.60 -23.07
CA ARG A 300 -6.07 5.54 -21.60
C ARG A 300 -4.76 6.13 -21.09
N TYR A 301 -3.63 5.81 -21.73
CA TYR A 301 -2.33 6.30 -21.28
C TYR A 301 -2.19 7.83 -21.40
N TYR A 302 -2.67 8.44 -22.49
CA TYR A 302 -2.69 9.89 -22.69
C TYR A 302 -3.68 10.56 -21.71
N GLU A 303 -4.86 9.98 -21.49
CA GLU A 303 -5.86 10.47 -20.52
C GLU A 303 -5.31 10.49 -19.08
N GLN A 304 -4.59 9.43 -18.69
CA GLN A 304 -3.96 9.30 -17.37
C GLN A 304 -2.62 10.03 -17.25
N LYS A 305 -2.12 10.64 -18.34
CA LYS A 305 -0.84 11.38 -18.38
C LYS A 305 0.34 10.54 -17.88
N LEU A 306 0.46 9.31 -18.38
CA LEU A 306 1.53 8.40 -18.00
C LEU A 306 2.91 8.92 -18.46
N CYS A 307 3.93 8.72 -17.65
CA CYS A 307 5.20 9.45 -17.73
C CYS A 307 6.07 9.11 -18.95
N PHE A 308 5.85 7.94 -19.56
CA PHE A 308 6.55 7.51 -20.78
C PHE A 308 5.91 8.07 -22.06
N ILE A 309 4.76 8.75 -21.92
CA ILE A 309 4.19 9.62 -22.94
C ILE A 309 4.70 11.02 -22.68
N SER A 310 5.88 11.31 -23.22
CA SER A 310 6.43 12.66 -23.22
C SER A 310 6.86 12.98 -24.64
N ASP A 311 5.92 13.51 -25.41
CA ASP A 311 6.18 14.09 -26.72
C ASP A 311 5.70 15.55 -26.73
N SER A 312 6.25 16.38 -27.63
CA SER A 312 5.81 17.78 -27.76
C SER A 312 4.35 17.91 -28.22
N GLU A 313 3.73 16.80 -28.63
CA GLU A 313 2.43 16.74 -29.28
C GLU A 313 1.36 16.09 -28.39
N THR A 314 1.64 15.94 -27.08
CA THR A 314 0.85 15.10 -26.18
C THR A 314 -0.61 15.56 -26.08
N GLU A 315 -0.81 16.87 -26.01
CA GLU A 315 -2.15 17.46 -25.98
C GLU A 315 -2.91 17.24 -27.29
N VAL A 316 -2.21 17.30 -28.43
CA VAL A 316 -2.81 17.08 -29.76
C VAL A 316 -3.22 15.62 -29.92
N ILE A 317 -2.35 14.69 -29.55
CA ILE A 317 -2.63 13.25 -29.64
C ILE A 317 -3.78 12.89 -28.71
N ASN A 318 -3.78 13.42 -27.48
CA ASN A 318 -4.90 13.25 -26.57
C ASN A 318 -6.22 13.73 -27.21
N GLN A 319 -6.23 14.88 -27.88
CA GLN A 319 -7.41 15.39 -28.59
C GLN A 319 -7.84 14.48 -29.76
N VAL A 320 -6.88 13.96 -30.53
CA VAL A 320 -7.14 13.01 -31.65
C VAL A 320 -7.75 11.70 -31.14
N LEU A 321 -7.23 11.18 -30.03
CA LEU A 321 -7.68 9.92 -29.42
C LEU A 321 -8.94 10.07 -28.56
N SER A 322 -9.19 11.26 -28.01
CA SER A 322 -10.40 11.55 -27.23
C SER A 322 -11.64 11.33 -28.09
N SER A 323 -12.66 10.61 -27.61
CA SER A 323 -13.98 10.43 -28.25
C SER A 323 -14.04 9.77 -29.66
N SER A 324 -13.12 8.87 -30.01
CA SER A 324 -13.12 8.19 -31.33
C SER A 324 -13.46 6.69 -31.23
N GLU A 325 -14.57 6.22 -31.82
CA GLU A 325 -14.90 4.79 -31.92
C GLU A 325 -14.51 4.16 -33.27
N THR A 326 -14.12 4.96 -34.27
CA THR A 326 -13.80 4.48 -35.64
C THR A 326 -12.56 5.13 -36.23
N SER A 327 -11.87 4.40 -37.13
CA SER A 327 -10.69 4.86 -37.87
C SER A 327 -10.96 6.15 -38.65
N ASP A 328 -12.13 6.28 -39.28
CA ASP A 328 -12.50 7.47 -40.06
C ASP A 328 -12.59 8.74 -39.21
N SER A 329 -13.09 8.61 -37.97
CA SER A 329 -13.15 9.72 -37.01
C SER A 329 -11.75 10.20 -36.61
N ILE A 330 -10.82 9.26 -36.40
CA ILE A 330 -9.41 9.57 -36.11
C ILE A 330 -8.75 10.30 -37.29
N VAL A 331 -8.93 9.79 -38.51
CA VAL A 331 -8.41 10.43 -39.74
C VAL A 331 -8.96 11.85 -39.89
N ALA A 332 -10.26 12.06 -39.66
CA ALA A 332 -10.88 13.39 -39.74
C ALA A 332 -10.31 14.37 -38.70
N LYS A 333 -9.94 13.89 -37.50
CA LYS A 333 -9.28 14.69 -36.46
C LYS A 333 -7.83 15.00 -36.82
N LEU A 334 -7.07 14.02 -37.29
CA LEU A 334 -5.68 14.21 -37.74
C LEU A 334 -5.58 15.32 -38.80
N LYS A 335 -6.53 15.39 -39.75
CA LYS A 335 -6.58 16.46 -40.77
C LYS A 335 -6.63 17.88 -40.19
N LYS A 336 -7.06 18.06 -38.93
CA LYS A 336 -7.08 19.37 -38.26
C LYS A 336 -5.71 19.78 -37.72
N TYR A 337 -4.74 18.86 -37.68
CA TYR A 337 -3.40 19.07 -37.11
C TYR A 337 -2.31 18.73 -38.15
N PRO A 338 -2.12 19.56 -39.18
CA PRO A 338 -1.16 19.29 -40.26
C PRO A 338 0.30 19.21 -39.79
N GLU A 339 0.68 19.93 -38.72
CA GLU A 339 2.03 19.82 -38.16
C GLU A 339 2.33 18.44 -37.55
N LEU A 340 1.33 17.81 -36.92
CA LEU A 340 1.43 16.41 -36.42
C LEU A 340 1.54 15.41 -37.58
N ILE A 341 0.79 15.61 -38.67
CA ILE A 341 0.92 14.78 -39.88
C ILE A 341 2.34 14.87 -40.43
N LYS A 342 2.92 16.08 -40.44
CA LYS A 342 4.28 16.33 -40.89
C LYS A 342 5.32 15.73 -39.95
N SER A 343 5.15 15.82 -38.63
CA SER A 343 6.07 15.24 -37.63
C SER A 343 6.13 13.71 -37.72
N MET A 344 4.98 13.08 -38.01
CA MET A 344 4.87 11.64 -38.27
C MET A 344 5.35 11.22 -39.67
N GLY A 345 5.65 12.16 -40.57
CA GLY A 345 6.08 11.87 -41.95
C GLY A 345 4.96 11.40 -42.88
N LEU A 346 3.70 11.77 -42.63
CA LEU A 346 2.51 11.27 -43.37
C LEU A 346 2.02 12.19 -44.50
N ASN A 347 2.74 13.25 -44.85
CA ASN A 347 2.29 14.24 -45.84
C ASN A 347 1.96 13.65 -47.22
N ASP A 348 2.70 12.61 -47.63
CA ASP A 348 2.56 11.95 -48.93
C ASP A 348 1.95 10.53 -48.81
N VAL A 349 1.38 10.19 -47.65
CA VAL A 349 0.84 8.87 -47.33
C VAL A 349 -0.68 8.86 -47.47
N GLU A 350 -1.26 7.79 -48.03
CA GLU A 350 -2.72 7.68 -48.16
C GLU A 350 -3.42 7.67 -46.80
N SER A 351 -4.51 8.44 -46.67
CA SER A 351 -5.22 8.62 -45.40
C SER A 351 -5.80 7.33 -44.81
N SER A 352 -5.97 6.29 -45.63
CA SER A 352 -6.38 4.93 -45.23
C SER A 352 -5.38 4.26 -44.27
N THR A 353 -4.09 4.66 -44.31
CA THR A 353 -3.01 4.08 -43.51
C THR A 353 -2.58 4.95 -42.33
N TRP A 354 -3.13 6.16 -42.20
CA TRP A 354 -2.71 7.11 -41.16
C TRP A 354 -2.92 6.59 -39.74
N VAL A 355 -3.97 5.80 -39.51
CA VAL A 355 -4.26 5.24 -38.19
C VAL A 355 -3.20 4.21 -37.77
N SER A 356 -2.81 3.31 -38.68
CA SER A 356 -1.72 2.36 -38.41
C SER A 356 -0.39 3.08 -38.21
N CYS A 357 -0.12 4.14 -38.98
CA CYS A 357 1.10 4.93 -38.82
C CYS A 357 1.13 5.70 -37.49
N LEU A 358 0.01 6.28 -37.05
CA LEU A 358 -0.10 6.93 -35.74
C LEU A 358 0.23 5.96 -34.61
N VAL A 359 -0.31 4.74 -34.69
CA VAL A 359 -0.08 3.70 -33.69
C VAL A 359 1.38 3.27 -33.61
N GLU A 360 2.04 3.08 -34.76
CA GLU A 360 3.47 2.77 -34.82
C GLU A 360 4.34 3.94 -34.35
N TRP A 361 3.93 5.17 -34.66
CA TRP A 361 4.62 6.37 -34.19
C TRP A 361 4.56 6.48 -32.67
N ILE A 362 3.38 6.32 -32.05
CA ILE A 362 3.22 6.34 -30.58
C ILE A 362 4.05 5.23 -29.94
N ARG A 363 3.99 4.01 -30.50
CA ARG A 363 4.82 2.87 -30.05
C ARG A 363 6.30 3.23 -30.06
N HIS A 364 6.78 3.86 -31.13
CA HIS A 364 8.18 4.28 -31.25
C HIS A 364 8.56 5.30 -30.17
N GLN A 365 7.70 6.28 -29.89
CA GLN A 365 7.94 7.24 -28.80
C GLN A 365 8.02 6.55 -27.42
N ILE A 366 7.12 5.61 -27.13
CA ILE A 366 7.15 4.83 -25.89
C ILE A 366 8.48 4.08 -25.77
N LYS A 367 8.91 3.36 -26.81
CA LYS A 367 10.17 2.59 -26.81
C LYS A 367 11.42 3.44 -26.63
N ASN A 368 11.39 4.70 -27.05
CA ASN A 368 12.49 5.64 -26.84
C ASN A 368 12.59 6.10 -25.38
N ASN A 369 11.48 6.10 -24.63
CA ASN A 369 11.41 6.60 -23.26
C ASN A 369 11.55 5.50 -22.20
N ILE A 370 11.14 4.27 -22.52
CA ILE A 370 11.15 3.15 -21.57
C ILE A 370 11.60 1.84 -22.23
N SER A 371 12.44 1.08 -21.51
CA SER A 371 12.74 -0.31 -21.83
C SER A 371 12.49 -1.20 -20.62
N ILE A 372 11.91 -2.38 -20.84
CA ILE A 372 11.57 -3.33 -19.78
C ILE A 372 12.11 -4.70 -20.17
N HIS A 373 12.84 -5.32 -19.25
CA HIS A 373 13.25 -6.72 -19.32
C HIS A 373 12.53 -7.51 -18.24
N LYS A 374 11.71 -8.49 -18.65
CA LYS A 374 11.01 -9.41 -17.75
C LYS A 374 11.79 -10.71 -17.63
N SER A 375 12.12 -11.12 -16.42
CA SER A 375 12.75 -12.40 -16.12
C SER A 375 11.93 -13.18 -15.09
N PHE A 376 11.93 -14.51 -15.23
CA PHE A 376 11.22 -15.43 -14.34
C PHE A 376 12.21 -16.18 -13.48
N HIS A 377 11.96 -16.18 -12.18
CA HIS A 377 12.77 -16.86 -11.19
C HIS A 377 11.89 -17.85 -10.43
N ASP A 378 12.09 -19.15 -10.67
CA ASP A 378 11.26 -20.25 -10.11
C ASP A 378 11.08 -20.19 -8.58
N ASP A 379 12.04 -19.60 -7.88
CA ASP A 379 12.17 -19.60 -6.42
C ASP A 379 11.79 -18.26 -5.79
N ILE A 380 11.37 -17.29 -6.60
CA ILE A 380 11.17 -15.89 -6.20
C ILE A 380 9.87 -15.35 -6.81
N GLY A 381 9.69 -15.46 -8.13
CA GLY A 381 8.62 -14.81 -8.88
C GLY A 381 9.11 -14.14 -10.15
N THR A 382 8.46 -13.04 -10.52
CA THR A 382 8.77 -12.27 -11.74
C THR A 382 9.55 -11.01 -11.38
N VAL A 383 10.62 -10.72 -12.12
CA VAL A 383 11.40 -9.50 -11.99
C VAL A 383 11.27 -8.68 -13.28
N TYR A 384 11.01 -7.39 -13.13
CA TYR A 384 10.96 -6.40 -14.19
C TYR A 384 12.11 -5.42 -13.98
N ASP A 385 13.18 -5.55 -14.75
CA ASP A 385 14.25 -4.56 -14.81
C ASP A 385 13.86 -3.48 -15.84
N ILE A 386 13.72 -2.24 -15.38
CA ILE A 386 13.16 -1.13 -16.14
C ILE A 386 14.22 -0.03 -16.26
N GLN A 387 14.47 0.44 -17.48
CA GLN A 387 15.20 1.69 -17.72
C GLN A 387 14.20 2.75 -18.13
N PHE A 388 14.18 3.87 -17.40
CA PHE A 388 13.31 5.00 -17.69
C PHE A 388 14.05 6.31 -17.41
N ASN A 389 14.14 7.19 -18.41
CA ASN A 389 14.84 8.49 -18.29
C ASN A 389 16.25 8.39 -17.69
N GLY A 390 17.02 7.36 -18.08
CA GLY A 390 18.37 7.09 -17.57
C GLY A 390 18.43 6.54 -16.14
N GLN A 391 17.29 6.28 -15.51
CA GLN A 391 17.21 5.66 -14.19
C GLN A 391 16.99 4.16 -14.32
N SER A 392 17.78 3.39 -13.57
CA SER A 392 17.59 1.95 -13.40
C SER A 392 16.59 1.69 -12.27
N LYS A 393 15.53 0.95 -12.59
CA LYS A 393 14.46 0.57 -11.68
C LYS A 393 14.24 -0.93 -11.71
N ARG A 394 13.81 -1.49 -10.59
CA ARG A 394 13.47 -2.90 -10.48
C ARG A 394 12.15 -3.07 -9.77
N LEU A 395 11.17 -3.64 -10.45
CA LEU A 395 9.94 -4.10 -9.83
C LEU A 395 10.00 -5.62 -9.69
N VAL A 396 9.80 -6.11 -8.47
CA VAL A 396 9.77 -7.54 -8.18
C VAL A 396 8.38 -7.94 -7.75
N LEU A 397 7.79 -8.87 -8.48
CA LEU A 397 6.52 -9.49 -8.15
C LEU A 397 6.77 -10.89 -7.57
N LEU A 398 6.77 -10.97 -6.24
CA LEU A 398 7.03 -12.23 -5.54
C LEU A 398 5.91 -13.25 -5.79
N ALA A 399 6.28 -14.52 -5.92
CA ALA A 399 5.39 -15.63 -6.31
C ALA A 399 4.57 -15.36 -7.58
N ASN A 400 5.05 -14.50 -8.48
CA ASN A 400 4.30 -14.03 -9.66
C ASN A 400 2.94 -13.38 -9.31
N GLY A 401 2.83 -12.82 -8.10
CA GLY A 401 1.63 -12.16 -7.59
C GLY A 401 0.73 -13.11 -6.79
N LEU A 402 0.99 -14.42 -6.85
CA LEU A 402 0.26 -15.41 -6.07
C LEU A 402 0.57 -15.30 -4.58
N VAL A 403 -0.20 -16.03 -3.78
CA VAL A 403 -0.06 -16.05 -2.32
C VAL A 403 1.32 -16.57 -1.93
N ILE A 404 2.15 -15.70 -1.35
CA ILE A 404 3.57 -15.99 -1.12
C ILE A 404 3.80 -17.15 -0.16
N ASN A 405 2.94 -17.32 0.85
CA ASN A 405 3.09 -18.36 1.87
C ASN A 405 2.72 -19.77 1.38
N PHE A 406 2.09 -19.91 0.21
CA PHE A 406 1.84 -21.20 -0.43
C PHE A 406 2.75 -21.47 -1.63
N PHE A 407 3.70 -20.58 -1.90
CA PHE A 407 4.61 -20.73 -3.03
C PHE A 407 5.62 -21.86 -2.76
N ALA A 408 5.61 -22.87 -3.63
CA ALA A 408 6.03 -24.26 -3.38
C ALA A 408 7.49 -24.48 -2.93
N LYS A 409 8.35 -23.46 -2.93
CA LYS A 409 9.78 -23.57 -2.58
C LYS A 409 10.20 -22.80 -1.32
N HIS A 410 9.25 -22.21 -0.58
CA HIS A 410 9.47 -21.55 0.71
C HIS A 410 8.87 -22.33 1.89
N GLU A 411 8.68 -23.65 1.71
CA GLU A 411 7.85 -24.56 2.51
C GLU A 411 7.72 -24.24 4.01
N LYS A 412 6.46 -23.99 4.38
CA LYS A 412 5.75 -24.53 5.57
C LYS A 412 4.27 -24.13 5.57
N GLY A 413 3.84 -23.25 4.67
CA GLY A 413 2.50 -22.69 4.72
C GLY A 413 2.31 -22.01 6.08
N VAL A 414 1.13 -22.18 6.63
CA VAL A 414 0.86 -21.81 8.01
C VAL A 414 1.26 -22.99 8.92
N LYS A 415 2.00 -22.74 10.01
CA LYS A 415 2.45 -23.80 10.94
C LYS A 415 1.26 -24.63 11.44
N THR A 416 1.46 -25.93 11.68
CA THR A 416 0.42 -26.89 12.07
C THR A 416 -0.44 -26.42 13.24
N GLU A 417 0.17 -25.83 14.26
CA GLU A 417 -0.54 -25.27 15.44
C GLU A 417 -1.60 -24.20 15.11
N TYR A 418 -1.48 -23.54 13.96
CA TYR A 418 -2.44 -22.56 13.45
C TYR A 418 -3.43 -23.17 12.44
N ILE A 419 -3.08 -24.30 11.80
CA ILE A 419 -3.95 -25.06 10.88
C ILE A 419 -4.91 -25.96 11.66
N ASP A 420 -4.48 -26.55 12.78
CA ASP A 420 -5.28 -27.49 13.57
C ASP A 420 -6.65 -26.92 13.97
N PRO A 421 -6.77 -25.66 14.45
CA PRO A 421 -8.08 -25.07 14.73
C PRO A 421 -8.94 -24.89 13.47
N ILE A 422 -8.33 -24.61 12.31
CA ILE A 422 -9.07 -24.46 11.03
C ILE A 422 -9.65 -25.79 10.61
N VAL A 423 -8.82 -26.85 10.58
CA VAL A 423 -9.24 -28.20 10.18
C VAL A 423 -10.28 -28.72 11.17
N THR A 424 -10.06 -28.53 12.48
CA THR A 424 -11.04 -28.89 13.52
C THR A 424 -12.37 -28.20 13.29
N MET A 425 -12.37 -26.89 13.01
CA MET A 425 -13.60 -26.16 12.71
C MET A 425 -14.25 -26.70 11.44
N GLN A 426 -13.51 -26.89 10.35
CA GLN A 426 -14.05 -27.47 9.09
C GLN A 426 -14.71 -28.83 9.33
N LEU A 427 -14.06 -29.71 10.10
CA LEU A 427 -14.61 -31.02 10.46
C LEU A 427 -15.88 -30.91 11.31
N LEU A 428 -15.90 -30.04 12.32
CA LEU A 428 -17.11 -29.75 13.10
C LEU A 428 -18.23 -29.22 12.19
N GLY A 429 -17.90 -28.38 11.21
CA GLY A 429 -18.86 -27.83 10.25
C GLY A 429 -19.49 -28.91 9.39
N LEU A 430 -18.68 -29.85 8.92
CA LEU A 430 -19.13 -31.03 8.20
C LEU A 430 -20.03 -31.92 9.07
N VAL A 431 -19.65 -32.17 10.32
CA VAL A 431 -20.49 -32.92 11.27
C VAL A 431 -21.84 -32.22 11.44
N LYS A 432 -21.86 -30.90 11.63
CA LYS A 432 -23.11 -30.14 11.78
C LYS A 432 -24.00 -30.25 10.55
N LEU A 433 -23.42 -30.09 9.36
CA LEU A 433 -24.15 -30.24 8.10
C LEU A 433 -24.72 -31.66 7.94
N ALA A 434 -23.98 -32.67 8.38
CA ALA A 434 -24.36 -34.07 8.27
C ALA A 434 -25.39 -34.53 9.33
N THR A 435 -25.37 -33.97 10.54
CA THR A 435 -26.21 -34.42 11.67
C THR A 435 -27.47 -33.58 11.90
N THR A 436 -27.61 -32.43 11.22
CA THR A 436 -28.82 -31.60 11.38
C THR A 436 -30.00 -32.22 10.62
N GLU A 437 -30.87 -32.93 11.35
CA GLU A 437 -32.04 -33.66 10.80
C GLU A 437 -33.00 -32.80 9.96
N LYS A 438 -33.22 -31.55 10.36
CA LYS A 438 -33.90 -30.54 9.55
C LYS A 438 -32.81 -29.75 8.85
N GLY A 439 -32.47 -30.14 7.62
CA GLY A 439 -31.37 -29.56 6.85
C GLY A 439 -31.22 -28.03 7.02
N ILE A 440 -29.97 -27.56 7.04
CA ILE A 440 -29.69 -26.14 7.18
C ILE A 440 -30.20 -25.42 5.93
N GLU A 441 -30.98 -24.36 6.10
CA GLU A 441 -31.42 -23.51 5.00
C GLU A 441 -30.20 -23.04 4.17
N PRO A 442 -30.35 -22.79 2.85
CA PRO A 442 -29.28 -22.22 2.06
C PRO A 442 -28.84 -20.85 2.59
N GLY A 443 -27.56 -20.68 2.89
CA GLY A 443 -27.02 -19.40 3.36
C GLY A 443 -25.56 -19.46 3.82
N VAL A 444 -24.99 -18.29 4.10
CA VAL A 444 -23.65 -18.16 4.70
C VAL A 444 -23.79 -18.07 6.21
N TYR A 445 -23.28 -19.07 6.92
CA TYR A 445 -23.41 -19.16 8.38
C TYR A 445 -22.07 -18.95 9.08
N ARG A 446 -22.09 -18.16 10.16
CA ARG A 446 -20.96 -18.08 11.09
C ARG A 446 -20.96 -19.32 11.97
N MET A 447 -20.00 -20.20 11.69
CA MET A 447 -19.77 -21.47 12.38
C MET A 447 -19.80 -21.35 13.92
N ALA A 448 -19.06 -20.39 14.47
CA ALA A 448 -18.97 -20.16 15.92
C ALA A 448 -20.32 -19.82 16.60
N GLN A 449 -21.31 -19.34 15.85
CA GLN A 449 -22.64 -18.99 16.38
C GLN A 449 -23.65 -20.14 16.28
N ARG A 450 -23.27 -21.24 15.61
CA ARG A 450 -24.15 -22.37 15.30
C ARG A 450 -23.75 -23.68 15.96
N PHE A 451 -22.54 -23.77 16.51
CA PHE A 451 -22.13 -24.91 17.33
C PHE A 451 -22.67 -24.81 18.73
N LYS A 452 -23.31 -25.90 19.16
CA LYS A 452 -23.61 -26.19 20.56
C LYS A 452 -22.59 -27.20 21.07
N THR A 453 -22.45 -27.31 22.39
CA THR A 453 -21.60 -28.32 23.04
C THR A 453 -21.91 -29.73 22.53
N ASP A 454 -23.20 -30.04 22.30
CA ASP A 454 -23.66 -31.33 21.77
C ASP A 454 -23.08 -31.68 20.38
N ASP A 455 -22.79 -30.68 19.54
CA ASP A 455 -22.18 -30.89 18.22
C ASP A 455 -20.71 -31.31 18.34
N ILE A 456 -20.01 -30.82 19.37
CA ILE A 456 -18.63 -31.19 19.70
C ILE A 456 -18.60 -32.62 20.24
N ASP A 457 -19.56 -32.99 21.09
CA ASP A 457 -19.69 -34.35 21.62
C ASP A 457 -20.00 -35.37 20.52
N LEU A 458 -20.84 -35.00 19.55
CA LEU A 458 -21.12 -35.82 18.36
C LEU A 458 -19.86 -36.05 17.52
N PHE A 459 -19.04 -35.02 17.33
CA PHE A 459 -17.75 -35.16 16.65
C PHE A 459 -16.83 -36.14 17.40
N TRP A 460 -16.69 -36.01 18.72
CA TRP A 460 -15.89 -36.94 19.53
C TRP A 460 -16.43 -38.37 19.53
N LYS A 461 -17.75 -38.55 19.46
CA LYS A 461 -18.39 -39.87 19.31
C LYS A 461 -18.17 -40.47 17.94
N ALA A 462 -18.11 -39.65 16.88
CA ALA A 462 -17.90 -40.08 15.50
C ALA A 462 -16.44 -40.47 15.21
N LEU A 463 -15.48 -40.01 16.02
CA LEU A 463 -14.10 -40.50 15.99
C LEU A 463 -14.05 -41.94 16.52
N ASP A 464 -13.46 -42.85 15.71
CA ASP A 464 -13.15 -44.23 16.10
C ASP A 464 -12.42 -44.24 17.45
N ASP A 465 -12.70 -45.23 18.31
CA ASP A 465 -12.10 -45.36 19.64
C ASP A 465 -10.56 -45.41 19.55
N LYS A 466 -10.00 -45.87 18.42
CA LYS A 466 -8.56 -45.89 18.13
C LYS A 466 -7.95 -44.52 17.81
N SER A 467 -8.78 -43.54 17.48
CA SER A 467 -8.38 -42.18 17.08
C SER A 467 -8.55 -41.16 18.20
N ARG A 468 -9.06 -41.58 19.36
CA ARG A 468 -9.20 -40.72 20.54
C ARG A 468 -7.83 -40.57 21.23
N PRO A 469 -7.47 -39.37 21.73
CA PRO A 469 -6.25 -39.21 22.50
C PRO A 469 -6.22 -40.21 23.65
N ILE A 470 -5.09 -40.89 23.84
CA ILE A 470 -4.86 -41.73 25.02
C ILE A 470 -5.06 -40.80 26.23
N LYS A 471 -6.00 -41.13 27.11
CA LYS A 471 -6.21 -40.39 28.36
C LYS A 471 -4.89 -40.32 29.10
N PHE A 472 -4.36 -39.11 29.31
CA PHE A 472 -3.24 -38.86 30.21
C PHE A 472 -3.69 -38.94 31.67
#